data_AF-A0A3C0T7Q1-F1
#
_entry.id   AF-A0A3C0T7Q1-F1
#
_cell.length_a   1.000
_cell.length_b   1.000
_cell.length_c   1.000
_cell.angle_alpha   90.00
_cell.angle_beta   90.00
_cell.angle_gamma   90.00
#
_symmetry.space_group_name_H-M   'P 1'
#
loop_
_entity.id
_entity.type
_entity.pdbx_description
1 polymer ?
#
loop_
_entity_poly.entity_id
_entity_poly.type
_entity_poly.pdbx_seq_one_letter_code
_entity_poly.pdbx_strand_id
1 'polypeptide(L)'
;MKKALIWISVGLNVLVVAVVILAMSGSLFTIVAPLFRNYMVNPNYDRWVSQFEALSVEQGDVVFLGDSITRGGSWDELYPDRPIRNRGIGGDTTSGVLERLHQVTSGNPSQVFLLIGTNDISFGEPDETIVSNISTIVDRIEDESPGTQVYIQSILPRAADHRDRIEGLNEKIRERIIDRAEWVDLYPLFLDEDGSIADQYSNDELHLHGAGYTVWSEAIGDQVRAR
;
A
#
# COMPACT_ATOMS: atom_id res chain seq x y z
N MET A 1 -22.48 20.88 -38.22
CA MET A 1 -21.96 20.67 -36.85
C MET A 1 -22.31 19.29 -36.28
N LYS A 2 -23.59 18.88 -36.16
CA LYS A 2 -23.98 17.57 -35.58
C LYS A 2 -23.34 16.33 -36.25
N LYS A 3 -23.21 16.32 -37.58
CA LYS A 3 -22.57 15.21 -38.30
C LYS A 3 -21.08 15.06 -37.98
N ALA A 4 -20.35 16.16 -37.80
CA ALA A 4 -18.93 16.13 -37.45
C ALA A 4 -18.72 15.59 -36.02
N LEU A 5 -19.59 15.96 -35.08
CA LEU A 5 -19.56 15.44 -33.71
C LEU A 5 -19.81 13.92 -33.64
N ILE A 6 -20.68 13.38 -34.50
CA ILE A 6 -20.91 11.94 -34.60
C ILE A 6 -19.64 11.23 -35.10
N TRP A 7 -18.99 11.75 -36.14
CA TRP A 7 -17.76 11.14 -36.67
C TRP A 7 -16.57 11.25 -35.70
N ILE A 8 -16.48 12.33 -34.92
CA ILE A 8 -15.49 12.45 -33.84
C ILE A 8 -15.76 11.42 -32.74
N SER A 9 -17.02 11.25 -32.32
CA SER A 9 -17.39 10.26 -31.30
C SER A 9 -17.16 8.82 -31.79
N VAL A 10 -17.50 8.51 -33.04
CA VAL A 10 -17.22 7.20 -33.63
C VAL A 10 -15.72 6.95 -33.73
N GLY A 11 -14.93 7.94 -34.16
CA GLY A 11 -13.48 7.85 -34.20
C GLY A 11 -12.87 7.61 -32.81
N LEU A 12 -13.36 8.32 -31.79
CA LEU A 12 -12.92 8.16 -30.40
C LEU A 12 -13.28 6.77 -29.85
N ASN A 13 -14.50 6.29 -30.10
CA ASN A 13 -14.92 4.96 -29.65
C ASN A 13 -14.15 3.84 -30.35
N VAL A 14 -13.86 3.97 -31.65
CA VAL A 14 -13.03 3.01 -32.39
C VAL A 14 -11.59 3.02 -31.86
N LEU A 15 -11.05 4.18 -31.51
CA LEU A 15 -9.73 4.30 -30.88
C LEU A 15 -9.70 3.60 -29.52
N VAL A 16 -10.71 3.83 -28.67
CA VAL A 16 -10.82 3.16 -27.36
C VAL A 16 -10.91 1.65 -27.53
N VAL A 17 -11.75 1.14 -28.44
CA VAL A 17 -11.87 -0.29 -28.71
C VAL A 17 -10.56 -0.86 -29.26
N ALA A 18 -9.87 -0.15 -30.14
CA ALA A 18 -8.56 -0.58 -30.66
C ALA A 18 -7.49 -0.61 -29.56
N VAL A 19 -7.48 0.37 -28.64
CA VAL A 19 -6.59 0.39 -27.48
C VAL A 19 -6.91 -0.78 -26.54
N VAL A 20 -8.18 -1.10 -26.30
CA VAL A 20 -8.60 -2.26 -25.49
C VAL A 20 -8.17 -3.57 -26.16
N ILE A 21 -8.37 -3.73 -27.47
CA ILE A 21 -7.96 -4.93 -28.21
C ILE A 21 -6.43 -5.08 -28.23
N LEU A 22 -5.69 -3.99 -28.45
CA LEU A 22 -4.22 -3.98 -28.38
C LEU A 22 -3.72 -4.26 -26.96
N ALA A 23 -4.42 -3.73 -25.95
CA ALA A 23 -4.18 -4.04 -24.55
C ALA A 23 -4.52 -5.49 -24.21
N MET A 24 -5.27 -6.24 -25.03
CA MET A 24 -5.46 -7.68 -24.84
C MET A 24 -4.41 -8.52 -25.61
N SER A 25 -3.69 -7.92 -26.57
CA SER A 25 -2.56 -8.55 -27.25
C SER A 25 -1.27 -8.41 -26.42
N GLY A 26 -1.18 -9.15 -25.32
CA GLY A 26 0.05 -9.55 -24.62
C GLY A 26 0.93 -8.42 -24.04
N SER A 27 1.63 -7.67 -24.89
CA SER A 27 2.66 -6.71 -24.48
C SER A 27 2.11 -5.36 -24.02
N LEU A 28 0.91 -4.96 -24.46
CA LEU A 28 0.23 -3.79 -23.90
C LEU A 28 -0.65 -4.18 -22.69
N PHE A 29 -1.08 -5.45 -22.60
CA PHE A 29 -1.78 -5.99 -21.42
C PHE A 29 -0.94 -5.88 -20.17
N THR A 30 0.34 -6.25 -20.24
CA THR A 30 1.23 -6.18 -19.08
C THR A 30 1.48 -4.75 -18.60
N ILE A 31 1.36 -3.76 -19.48
CA ILE A 31 1.52 -2.34 -19.15
C ILE A 31 0.21 -1.75 -18.62
N VAL A 32 -0.92 -2.15 -19.20
CA VAL A 32 -2.24 -1.55 -18.93
C VAL A 32 -2.99 -2.28 -17.82
N ALA A 33 -2.84 -3.60 -17.69
CA ALA A 33 -3.52 -4.40 -16.67
C ALA A 33 -3.20 -4.00 -15.23
N PRO A 34 -1.96 -3.62 -14.86
CA PRO A 34 -1.68 -3.11 -13.51
C PRO A 34 -2.46 -1.83 -13.21
N LEU A 35 -2.54 -0.90 -14.17
CA LEU A 35 -3.28 0.37 -14.04
C LEU A 35 -4.79 0.13 -13.81
N PHE A 36 -5.37 -0.86 -14.48
CA PHE A 36 -6.78 -1.22 -14.30
C PHE A 36 -7.02 -2.18 -13.12
N ARG A 37 -5.97 -2.80 -12.56
CA ARG A 37 -6.10 -3.79 -11.47
C ARG A 37 -6.71 -3.15 -10.22
N ASN A 38 -6.22 -1.99 -9.81
CA ASN A 38 -6.74 -1.27 -8.65
C ASN A 38 -8.23 -0.89 -8.83
N TYR A 39 -8.60 -0.46 -10.05
CA TYR A 39 -9.98 -0.10 -10.40
C TYR A 39 -10.93 -1.31 -10.46
N MET A 40 -10.47 -2.46 -10.97
CA MET A 40 -11.31 -3.67 -11.05
C MET A 40 -11.47 -4.40 -9.71
N VAL A 41 -10.49 -4.29 -8.81
CA VAL A 41 -10.47 -4.99 -7.52
C VAL A 41 -11.25 -4.21 -6.45
N ASN A 42 -11.13 -2.88 -6.42
CA ASN A 42 -11.82 -2.05 -5.46
C ASN A 42 -12.67 -0.99 -6.20
N PRO A 43 -13.98 -1.19 -6.36
CA PRO A 43 -14.86 -0.21 -7.02
C PRO A 43 -14.94 1.12 -6.26
N ASN A 44 -14.42 1.19 -5.03
CA ASN A 44 -14.33 2.41 -4.23
C ASN A 44 -12.91 3.01 -4.21
N TYR A 45 -11.96 2.51 -5.02
CA TYR A 45 -10.58 3.00 -5.04
C TYR A 45 -10.53 4.52 -5.29
N ASP A 46 -11.19 4.97 -6.36
CA ASP A 46 -11.27 6.39 -6.73
C ASP A 46 -11.90 7.25 -5.61
N ARG A 47 -12.86 6.68 -4.87
CA ARG A 47 -13.48 7.38 -3.74
C ARG A 47 -12.45 7.68 -2.66
N TRP A 48 -11.58 6.73 -2.34
CA TRP A 48 -10.52 6.92 -1.34
C TRP A 48 -9.43 7.87 -1.84
N VAL A 49 -8.97 7.69 -3.07
CA VAL A 49 -8.01 8.59 -3.72
C VAL A 49 -8.52 10.02 -3.72
N SER A 50 -9.78 10.26 -4.12
CA SER A 50 -10.38 11.60 -4.12
C SER A 50 -10.50 12.22 -2.72
N GLN A 51 -10.69 11.39 -1.68
CA GLN A 51 -10.71 11.88 -0.30
C GLN A 51 -9.32 12.32 0.15
N PHE A 52 -8.29 11.58 -0.24
CA PHE A 52 -6.91 11.92 0.09
C PHE A 52 -6.40 13.15 -0.68
N GLU A 53 -6.91 13.40 -1.89
CA GLU A 53 -6.67 14.67 -2.60
C GLU A 53 -7.33 15.86 -1.90
N ALA A 54 -8.54 15.67 -1.37
CA ALA A 54 -9.27 16.72 -0.66
C ALA A 54 -8.73 16.97 0.77
N LEU A 55 -8.10 15.96 1.37
CA LEU A 55 -7.55 15.99 2.73
C LEU A 55 -6.02 15.83 2.64
N SER A 56 -5.33 16.92 2.32
CA SER A 56 -3.88 16.93 2.15
C SER A 56 -3.13 16.42 3.37
N VAL A 57 -1.99 15.79 3.12
CA VAL A 57 -0.94 15.61 4.13
C VAL A 57 -0.23 16.95 4.31
N GLU A 58 0.07 17.30 5.54
CA GLU A 58 0.76 18.54 5.90
C GLU A 58 2.09 18.24 6.62
N GLN A 59 2.95 19.26 6.70
CA GLN A 59 4.22 19.12 7.40
C GLN A 59 3.98 18.79 8.88
N GLY A 60 4.73 17.80 9.38
CA GLY A 60 4.60 17.31 10.76
C GLY A 60 3.51 16.26 10.98
N ASP A 61 2.73 15.91 9.94
CA ASP A 61 1.83 14.76 9.99
C ASP A 61 2.62 13.45 10.14
N VAL A 62 1.99 12.46 10.79
CA VAL A 62 2.45 11.07 10.83
C VAL A 62 1.52 10.24 9.94
N VAL A 63 2.08 9.67 8.87
CA VAL A 63 1.28 8.99 7.85
C VAL A 63 1.39 7.48 8.00
N PHE A 64 0.24 6.82 8.11
CA PHE A 64 0.12 5.37 7.97
C PHE A 64 -0.30 5.05 6.54
N LEU A 65 0.62 4.51 5.75
CA LEU A 65 0.45 4.22 4.32
C LEU A 65 0.37 2.71 4.09
N GLY A 66 -0.60 2.26 3.28
CA GLY A 66 -0.73 0.84 2.99
C GLY A 66 -2.08 0.43 2.42
N ASP A 67 -2.48 -0.80 2.75
CA ASP A 67 -3.67 -1.45 2.21
C ASP A 67 -4.88 -1.50 3.18
N SER A 68 -5.69 -2.56 3.13
CA SER A 68 -6.83 -2.79 4.03
C SER A 68 -6.42 -2.93 5.49
N ILE A 69 -5.24 -3.51 5.77
CA ILE A 69 -4.78 -3.72 7.15
C ILE A 69 -4.43 -2.35 7.75
N THR A 70 -3.69 -1.50 7.02
CA THR A 70 -3.45 -0.11 7.45
C THR A 70 -4.76 0.67 7.57
N ARG A 71 -5.70 0.50 6.64
CA ARG A 71 -6.99 1.20 6.69
C ARG A 71 -7.84 0.82 7.91
N GLY A 72 -7.75 -0.42 8.39
CA GLY A 72 -8.56 -0.92 9.49
C GLY A 72 -8.17 -0.36 10.87
N GLY A 73 -6.97 0.19 11.01
CA GLY A 73 -6.51 0.81 12.24
C GLY A 73 -7.18 2.16 12.52
N SER A 74 -7.72 2.32 13.73
CA SER A 74 -8.21 3.60 14.27
C SER A 74 -7.02 4.39 14.84
N TRP A 75 -6.06 4.73 13.98
CA TRP A 75 -4.74 5.26 14.39
C TRP A 75 -4.81 6.59 15.13
N ASP A 76 -5.78 7.43 14.80
CA ASP A 76 -6.07 8.69 15.48
C ASP A 76 -6.59 8.48 16.90
N GLU A 77 -7.35 7.40 17.15
CA GLU A 77 -7.75 7.01 18.52
C GLU A 77 -6.60 6.35 19.29
N LEU A 78 -5.73 5.60 18.60
CA LEU A 78 -4.55 4.97 19.21
C LEU A 78 -3.46 5.99 19.58
N TYR A 79 -3.38 7.11 18.85
CA TYR A 79 -2.42 8.19 19.08
C TYR A 79 -3.09 9.58 19.04
N PRO A 80 -3.94 9.91 20.04
CA PRO A 80 -4.76 11.13 20.01
C PRO A 80 -3.94 12.44 20.06
N ASP A 81 -2.70 12.37 20.55
CA ASP A 81 -1.80 13.52 20.68
C ASP A 81 -0.90 13.73 19.44
N ARG A 82 -1.14 12.97 18.36
CA ARG A 82 -0.33 13.03 17.14
C ARG A 82 -1.21 13.36 15.93
N PRO A 83 -0.71 14.14 14.97
CA PRO A 83 -1.45 14.47 13.74
C PRO A 83 -1.42 13.28 12.76
N ILE A 84 -2.21 12.25 13.07
CA ILE A 84 -2.20 11.02 12.28
C ILE A 84 -3.00 11.19 10.97
N ARG A 85 -2.44 10.66 9.88
CA ARG A 85 -3.12 10.51 8.58
C ARG A 85 -3.15 9.05 8.16
N ASN A 86 -4.33 8.44 8.20
CA ASN A 86 -4.53 7.12 7.60
C ASN A 86 -4.64 7.27 6.07
N ARG A 87 -3.74 6.59 5.35
CA ARG A 87 -3.66 6.51 3.88
C ARG A 87 -3.72 5.05 3.41
N GLY A 88 -4.42 4.20 4.16
CA GLY A 88 -4.73 2.83 3.79
C GLY A 88 -5.87 2.74 2.77
N ILE A 89 -5.73 1.91 1.73
CA ILE A 89 -6.80 1.61 0.77
C ILE A 89 -7.00 0.09 0.67
N GLY A 90 -8.24 -0.39 0.81
CA GLY A 90 -8.49 -1.83 0.72
C GLY A 90 -8.10 -2.41 -0.65
N GLY A 91 -7.37 -3.54 -0.64
CA GLY A 91 -6.92 -4.22 -1.85
C GLY A 91 -5.74 -3.55 -2.56
N ASP A 92 -5.16 -2.49 -1.99
CA ASP A 92 -4.05 -1.78 -2.60
C ASP A 92 -2.79 -2.64 -2.69
N THR A 93 -1.97 -2.38 -3.70
CA THR A 93 -0.75 -3.12 -4.01
C THR A 93 0.46 -2.21 -3.92
N THR A 94 1.66 -2.76 -3.96
CA THR A 94 2.89 -1.95 -4.04
C THR A 94 2.87 -0.97 -5.22
N SER A 95 2.36 -1.41 -6.38
CA SER A 95 2.19 -0.55 -7.57
C SER A 95 1.13 0.53 -7.36
N GLY A 96 0.00 0.22 -6.71
CA GLY A 96 -1.03 1.21 -6.42
C GLY A 96 -0.59 2.29 -5.43
N VAL A 97 0.19 1.91 -4.41
CA VAL A 97 0.85 2.88 -3.52
C VAL A 97 1.78 3.80 -4.29
N LEU A 98 2.58 3.28 -5.23
CA LEU A 98 3.45 4.11 -6.09
C LEU A 98 2.66 5.14 -6.91
N GLU A 99 1.53 4.75 -7.50
CA GLU A 99 0.68 5.64 -8.31
C GLU A 99 0.19 6.85 -7.51
N ARG A 100 -0.19 6.63 -6.25
CA ARG A 100 -0.75 7.67 -5.36
C ARG A 100 0.25 8.26 -4.37
N LEU A 101 1.53 7.90 -4.46
CA LEU A 101 2.55 8.31 -3.47
C LEU A 101 2.67 9.84 -3.34
N HIS A 102 2.44 10.57 -4.43
CA HIS A 102 2.46 12.02 -4.47
C HIS A 102 1.46 12.68 -3.49
N GLN A 103 0.37 11.99 -3.14
CA GLN A 103 -0.62 12.45 -2.15
C GLN A 103 -0.07 12.48 -0.72
N VAL A 104 1.06 11.79 -0.49
CA VAL A 104 1.80 11.77 0.77
C VAL A 104 3.01 12.69 0.69
N THR A 105 3.87 12.49 -0.31
CA THR A 105 5.17 13.19 -0.41
C THR A 105 5.03 14.69 -0.60
N SER A 106 4.00 15.16 -1.29
CA SER A 106 3.74 16.60 -1.47
C SER A 106 3.56 17.36 -0.15
N GLY A 107 3.11 16.66 0.90
CA GLY A 107 2.86 17.23 2.23
C GLY A 107 4.09 17.36 3.11
N ASN A 108 5.22 16.73 2.75
CA ASN A 108 6.42 16.66 3.60
C ASN A 108 6.14 16.21 5.06
N PRO A 109 5.47 15.06 5.27
CA PRO A 109 5.16 14.58 6.62
C PRO A 109 6.43 14.32 7.42
N SER A 110 6.34 14.36 8.75
CA SER A 110 7.49 14.01 9.59
C SER A 110 7.84 12.53 9.48
N GLN A 111 6.83 11.67 9.35
CA GLN A 111 6.99 10.23 9.41
C GLN A 111 6.04 9.51 8.44
N VAL A 112 6.50 8.44 7.82
CA VAL A 112 5.69 7.50 7.02
C VAL A 112 5.93 6.08 7.51
N PHE A 113 4.87 5.42 7.95
CA PHE A 113 4.83 4.00 8.28
C PHE A 113 4.18 3.24 7.12
N LEU A 114 4.97 2.45 6.38
CA LEU A 114 4.49 1.68 5.24
C LEU A 114 4.28 0.21 5.63
N LEU A 115 3.09 -0.32 5.38
CA LEU A 115 2.82 -1.77 5.35
C LEU A 115 2.05 -2.09 4.07
N ILE A 116 2.65 -2.85 3.18
CA ILE A 116 2.07 -3.17 1.86
C ILE A 116 2.67 -4.48 1.32
N GLY A 117 1.96 -5.16 0.41
CA GLY A 117 2.46 -6.32 -0.34
C GLY A 117 1.61 -7.58 -0.24
N THR A 118 0.72 -7.69 0.76
CA THR A 118 -0.12 -8.90 0.93
C THR A 118 -1.10 -9.11 -0.23
N ASN A 119 -1.57 -8.03 -0.86
CA ASN A 119 -2.41 -8.11 -2.04
C ASN A 119 -1.61 -8.50 -3.29
N ASP A 120 -0.38 -8.00 -3.45
CA ASP A 120 0.53 -8.43 -4.52
C ASP A 120 0.78 -9.96 -4.46
N ILE A 121 0.96 -10.49 -3.25
CA ILE A 121 1.06 -11.94 -3.01
C ILE A 121 -0.20 -12.64 -3.53
N SER A 122 -1.37 -12.13 -3.17
CA SER A 122 -2.68 -12.70 -3.55
C SER A 122 -2.92 -12.65 -5.07
N PHE A 123 -2.38 -11.64 -5.75
CA PHE A 123 -2.46 -11.50 -7.20
C PHE A 123 -1.35 -12.23 -7.97
N GLY A 124 -0.46 -12.96 -7.27
CA GLY A 124 0.61 -13.72 -7.89
C GLY A 124 1.70 -12.85 -8.51
N GLU A 125 1.88 -11.63 -8.02
CA GLU A 125 2.94 -10.72 -8.50
C GLU A 125 4.32 -11.32 -8.19
N PRO A 126 5.34 -11.22 -9.07
CA PRO A 126 6.67 -11.73 -8.77
C PRO A 126 7.31 -11.04 -7.55
N ASP A 127 8.01 -11.79 -6.70
CA ASP A 127 8.61 -11.26 -5.47
C ASP A 127 9.60 -10.11 -5.75
N GLU A 128 10.39 -10.19 -6.82
CA GLU A 128 11.32 -9.10 -7.18
C GLU A 128 10.57 -7.83 -7.55
N THR A 129 9.38 -7.92 -8.16
CA THR A 129 8.54 -6.74 -8.43
C THR A 129 8.11 -6.09 -7.13
N ILE A 130 7.65 -6.89 -6.15
CA ILE A 130 7.22 -6.40 -4.83
C ILE A 130 8.39 -5.69 -4.12
N VAL A 131 9.55 -6.34 -4.06
CA VAL A 131 10.77 -5.81 -3.43
C VAL A 131 11.23 -4.53 -4.13
N SER A 132 11.26 -4.53 -5.47
CA SER A 132 11.64 -3.36 -6.26
C SER A 132 10.69 -2.20 -6.05
N ASN A 133 9.38 -2.44 -6.04
CA ASN A 133 8.40 -1.38 -5.83
C ASN A 133 8.53 -0.76 -4.44
N ILE A 134 8.69 -1.57 -3.38
CA ILE A 134 8.91 -1.05 -2.02
C ILE A 134 10.20 -0.23 -1.96
N SER A 135 11.28 -0.72 -2.58
CA SER A 135 12.53 0.05 -2.72
C SER A 135 12.30 1.40 -3.40
N THR A 136 11.54 1.43 -4.50
CA THR A 136 11.21 2.67 -5.22
C THR A 136 10.31 3.59 -4.42
N ILE A 137 9.40 3.05 -3.58
CA ILE A 137 8.60 3.88 -2.66
C ILE A 137 9.55 4.60 -1.68
N VAL A 138 10.52 3.90 -1.10
CA VAL A 138 11.52 4.51 -0.21
C VAL A 138 12.31 5.61 -0.93
N ASP A 139 12.86 5.30 -2.12
CA ASP A 139 13.63 6.27 -2.92
C ASP A 139 12.82 7.53 -3.22
N ARG A 140 11.56 7.36 -3.62
CA ARG A 140 10.68 8.49 -3.94
C ARG A 140 10.29 9.31 -2.72
N ILE A 141 10.12 8.70 -1.54
CA ILE A 141 9.88 9.47 -0.32
C ILE A 141 11.12 10.30 0.03
N GLU A 142 12.31 9.72 -0.08
CA GLU A 142 13.57 10.44 0.18
C GLU A 142 13.76 11.63 -0.78
N ASP A 143 13.48 11.42 -2.08
CA ASP A 143 13.64 12.44 -3.12
C ASP A 143 12.55 13.52 -3.09
N GLU A 144 11.28 13.13 -2.97
CA GLU A 144 10.13 14.03 -3.10
C GLU A 144 9.76 14.71 -1.76
N SER A 145 10.22 14.16 -0.64
CA SER A 145 9.83 14.55 0.72
C SER A 145 11.04 14.53 1.68
N PRO A 146 12.09 15.34 1.40
CA PRO A 146 13.34 15.27 2.13
C PRO A 146 13.17 15.58 3.62
N GLY A 147 13.69 14.69 4.47
CA GLY A 147 13.59 14.78 5.93
C GLY A 147 12.41 13.99 6.54
N THR A 148 11.54 13.41 5.72
CA THR A 148 10.55 12.43 6.19
C THR A 148 11.25 11.16 6.66
N GLN A 149 10.96 10.72 7.89
CA GLN A 149 11.45 9.45 8.42
C GLN A 149 10.57 8.30 7.89
N VAL A 150 11.19 7.26 7.34
CA VAL A 150 10.48 6.14 6.71
C VAL A 150 10.66 4.87 7.53
N TYR A 151 9.54 4.26 7.89
CA TYR A 151 9.47 2.99 8.60
C TYR A 151 8.80 1.95 7.71
N ILE A 152 9.54 0.93 7.30
CA ILE A 152 9.03 -0.19 6.51
C ILE A 152 8.69 -1.32 7.46
N GLN A 153 7.40 -1.68 7.50
CA GLN A 153 6.88 -2.71 8.38
C GLN A 153 6.82 -4.03 7.64
N SER A 154 7.27 -5.10 8.28
CA SER A 154 7.17 -6.45 7.75
C SER A 154 5.74 -6.78 7.33
N ILE A 155 5.57 -7.45 6.20
CA ILE A 155 4.30 -8.06 5.81
C ILE A 155 3.89 -9.01 6.93
N LEU A 156 2.67 -8.85 7.46
CA LEU A 156 2.15 -9.66 8.56
C LEU A 156 1.91 -11.12 8.14
N PRO A 157 1.92 -12.07 9.08
CA PRO A 157 1.43 -13.42 8.79
C PRO A 157 -0.04 -13.38 8.37
N ARG A 158 -0.43 -14.42 7.65
CA ARG A 158 -1.80 -14.71 7.20
C ARG A 158 -2.00 -16.22 7.19
N ALA A 159 -2.98 -16.76 6.47
CA ALA A 159 -3.11 -18.21 6.27
C ALA A 159 -1.76 -18.91 6.00
N ALA A 160 -1.58 -20.09 6.62
CA ALA A 160 -0.29 -20.78 6.73
C ALA A 160 0.37 -21.10 5.37
N ASP A 161 -0.41 -21.23 4.29
CA ASP A 161 0.08 -21.51 2.93
C ASP A 161 0.91 -20.36 2.33
N HIS A 162 0.80 -19.16 2.89
CA HIS A 162 1.60 -18.00 2.47
C HIS A 162 2.90 -17.81 3.27
N ARG A 163 3.12 -18.60 4.33
CA ARG A 163 4.22 -18.42 5.29
C ARG A 163 5.58 -18.27 4.63
N ASP A 164 6.04 -19.30 3.91
CA ASP A 164 7.39 -19.34 3.32
C ASP A 164 7.64 -18.13 2.40
N ARG A 165 6.61 -17.73 1.65
CA ARG A 165 6.68 -16.61 0.73
C ARG A 165 6.77 -15.28 1.47
N ILE A 166 6.02 -15.10 2.56
CA ILE A 166 6.06 -13.89 3.38
C ILE A 166 7.40 -13.78 4.10
N GLU A 167 7.89 -14.86 4.71
CA GLU A 167 9.21 -14.88 5.37
C GLU A 167 10.30 -14.47 4.38
N GLY A 168 10.33 -15.10 3.20
CA GLY A 168 11.32 -14.78 2.16
C GLY A 168 11.18 -13.36 1.57
N LEU A 169 9.97 -12.81 1.48
CA LEU A 169 9.76 -11.42 1.07
C LEU A 169 10.24 -10.44 2.13
N ASN A 170 9.90 -10.66 3.40
CA ASN A 170 10.32 -9.81 4.50
C ASN A 170 11.84 -9.71 4.60
N GLU A 171 12.55 -10.84 4.46
CA GLU A 171 14.01 -10.87 4.42
C GLU A 171 14.56 -10.03 3.25
N LYS A 172 14.10 -10.29 2.02
CA LYS A 172 14.55 -9.57 0.82
C LYS A 172 14.25 -8.07 0.89
N ILE A 173 13.09 -7.68 1.40
CA ILE A 173 12.71 -6.27 1.55
C ILE A 173 13.65 -5.60 2.55
N ARG A 174 13.82 -6.21 3.74
CA ARG A 174 14.72 -5.70 4.79
C ARG A 174 16.13 -5.48 4.27
N GLU A 175 16.69 -6.48 3.59
CA GLU A 175 18.03 -6.37 2.98
C GLU A 175 18.10 -5.25 1.93
N ARG A 176 17.06 -5.10 1.11
CA ARG A 176 17.02 -4.08 0.06
C ARG A 176 17.01 -2.67 0.62
N ILE A 177 16.38 -2.42 1.78
CA ILE A 177 16.15 -1.06 2.32
C ILE A 177 17.05 -0.67 3.50
N ILE A 178 17.91 -1.57 3.98
CA ILE A 178 18.60 -1.47 5.28
C ILE A 178 19.34 -0.15 5.55
N ASP A 179 19.87 0.50 4.53
CA ASP A 179 20.62 1.76 4.65
C ASP A 179 19.79 3.03 4.33
N ARG A 180 18.51 2.87 3.99
CA ARG A 180 17.64 3.96 3.47
C ARG A 180 16.37 4.18 4.30
N ALA A 181 15.91 3.18 5.04
CA ALA A 181 14.73 3.28 5.89
C ALA A 181 14.84 2.36 7.11
N GLU A 182 14.07 2.65 8.17
CA GLU A 182 14.02 1.80 9.35
C GLU A 182 13.12 0.59 9.10
N TRP A 183 13.62 -0.61 9.40
CA TRP A 183 12.84 -1.84 9.34
C TRP A 183 12.14 -2.10 10.69
N VAL A 184 10.83 -2.27 10.65
CA VAL A 184 10.00 -2.62 11.81
C VAL A 184 9.49 -4.04 11.64
N ASP A 185 10.00 -4.97 12.44
CA ASP A 185 9.67 -6.40 12.35
C ASP A 185 8.43 -6.74 13.21
N LEU A 186 7.26 -6.62 12.59
CA LEU A 186 5.96 -6.93 13.21
C LEU A 186 5.56 -8.39 13.06
N TYR A 187 6.02 -9.07 12.01
CA TYR A 187 5.67 -10.43 11.63
C TYR A 187 5.66 -11.40 12.82
N PRO A 188 6.74 -11.51 13.64
CA PRO A 188 6.77 -12.47 14.74
C PRO A 188 5.77 -12.18 15.86
N LEU A 189 5.23 -10.96 15.96
CA LEU A 189 4.28 -10.59 17.01
C LEU A 189 2.89 -11.21 16.81
N PHE A 190 2.59 -11.63 15.58
CA PHE A 190 1.26 -12.09 15.17
C PHE A 190 1.20 -13.57 14.83
N LEU A 191 2.32 -14.30 14.91
CA LEU A 191 2.39 -15.72 14.56
C LEU A 191 1.65 -16.62 15.54
N ASP A 192 1.03 -17.66 15.01
CA ASP A 192 0.65 -18.87 15.74
C ASP A 192 1.70 -19.99 15.59
N GLU A 193 1.51 -21.10 16.31
CA GLU A 193 2.43 -22.25 16.31
C GLU A 193 2.62 -22.88 14.92
N ASP A 194 1.60 -22.82 14.04
CA ASP A 194 1.66 -23.36 12.68
C ASP A 194 2.27 -22.37 11.65
N GLY A 195 2.59 -21.16 12.10
CA GLY A 195 3.13 -20.08 11.27
C GLY A 195 2.06 -19.25 10.53
N SER A 196 0.79 -19.48 10.81
CA SER A 196 -0.30 -18.59 10.42
C SER A 196 -0.41 -17.38 11.35
N ILE A 197 -1.36 -16.49 11.09
CA ILE A 197 -1.72 -15.44 12.05
C ILE A 197 -2.58 -16.03 13.17
N ALA A 198 -2.22 -15.74 14.43
CA ALA A 198 -2.96 -16.27 15.58
C ALA A 198 -4.42 -15.79 15.63
N ASP A 199 -5.34 -16.71 15.92
CA ASP A 199 -6.80 -16.49 16.01
C ASP A 199 -7.19 -15.34 16.95
N GLN A 200 -6.39 -15.08 17.98
CA GLN A 200 -6.61 -13.97 18.91
C GLN A 200 -6.46 -12.59 18.26
N TYR A 201 -5.83 -12.52 17.08
CA TYR A 201 -5.59 -11.30 16.32
C TYR A 201 -6.42 -11.22 15.04
N SER A 202 -6.96 -12.33 14.51
CA SER A 202 -7.71 -12.35 13.24
C SER A 202 -8.84 -13.39 13.23
N ASN A 203 -9.90 -13.15 12.45
CA ASN A 203 -10.99 -14.11 12.21
C ASN A 203 -11.09 -14.57 10.75
N ASP A 204 -10.24 -14.04 9.88
CA ASP A 204 -10.23 -14.33 8.45
C ASP A 204 -8.82 -14.64 7.93
N GLU A 205 -7.92 -14.94 8.86
CA GLU A 205 -6.51 -15.26 8.61
C GLU A 205 -5.78 -14.16 7.83
N LEU A 206 -6.20 -12.90 7.94
CA LEU A 206 -5.59 -11.77 7.22
C LEU A 206 -5.71 -10.42 7.95
N HIS A 207 -6.92 -10.02 8.30
CA HIS A 207 -7.18 -8.72 8.90
C HIS A 207 -7.13 -8.79 10.42
N LEU A 208 -6.55 -7.75 11.02
CA LEU A 208 -6.45 -7.64 12.47
C LEU A 208 -7.79 -7.22 13.09
N HIS A 209 -8.07 -7.73 14.29
CA HIS A 209 -9.05 -7.14 15.21
C HIS A 209 -8.39 -6.13 16.14
N GLY A 210 -9.18 -5.52 17.02
CA GLY A 210 -8.73 -4.52 17.98
C GLY A 210 -7.50 -4.96 18.79
N ALA A 211 -7.47 -6.20 19.29
CA ALA A 211 -6.31 -6.73 20.02
C ALA A 211 -5.02 -6.69 19.19
N GLY A 212 -5.10 -7.05 17.90
CA GLY A 212 -3.96 -6.99 16.99
C GLY A 212 -3.48 -5.56 16.74
N TYR A 213 -4.41 -4.61 16.56
CA TYR A 213 -4.03 -3.19 16.42
C TYR A 213 -3.43 -2.60 17.69
N THR A 214 -3.85 -3.04 18.89
CA THR A 214 -3.19 -2.64 20.15
C THR A 214 -1.74 -3.12 20.18
N VAL A 215 -1.48 -4.39 19.87
CA VAL A 215 -0.11 -4.94 19.82
C VAL A 215 0.75 -4.20 18.79
N TRP A 216 0.21 -3.96 17.60
CA TRP A 216 0.91 -3.16 16.58
C TRP A 216 1.24 -1.76 17.10
N SER A 217 0.24 -1.05 17.64
CA SER A 217 0.40 0.30 18.16
C SER A 217 1.44 0.39 19.29
N GLU A 218 1.52 -0.62 20.14
CA GLU A 218 2.56 -0.68 21.18
C GLU A 218 3.94 -0.88 20.57
N ALA A 219 4.08 -1.77 19.59
CA ALA A 219 5.35 -2.11 18.95
C ALA A 219 6.02 -0.94 18.21
N ILE A 220 5.24 -0.02 17.64
CA ILE A 220 5.75 1.16 16.91
C ILE A 220 5.63 2.46 17.70
N GLY A 221 5.16 2.39 18.95
CA GLY A 221 4.73 3.58 19.68
C GLY A 221 5.87 4.58 19.92
N ASP A 222 7.09 4.10 20.12
CA ASP A 222 8.25 4.97 20.36
C ASP A 222 8.62 5.75 19.10
N GLN A 223 8.57 5.11 17.94
CA GLN A 223 8.73 5.76 16.65
C GLN A 223 7.65 6.81 16.45
N VAL A 224 6.36 6.46 16.61
CA VAL A 224 5.24 7.39 16.39
C VAL A 224 5.32 8.63 17.30
N ARG A 225 5.83 8.46 18.53
CA ARG A 225 5.98 9.55 19.51
C ARG A 225 7.28 10.35 19.37
N ALA A 226 8.23 9.87 18.57
CA ALA A 226 9.46 10.62 18.28
C ALA A 226 9.12 11.91 17.50
N ARG A 227 9.85 12.98 17.79
CA ARG A 227 9.66 14.32 17.20
C ARG A 227 10.64 14.59 16.08
#